data_AF-A0A3M8AXT8-F1
#
_entry.id   AF-A0A3M8AXT8-F1
#
_cell.length_a   1.000
_cell.length_b   1.000
_cell.length_c   1.000
_cell.angle_alpha   90.00
_cell.angle_beta   90.00
_cell.angle_gamma   90.00
#
_symmetry.space_group_name_H-M   'P 1'
#
loop_
_entity.id
_entity.type
_entity.pdbx_description
1 polymer ?
#
loop_
_entity_poly.entity_id
_entity_poly.type
_entity_poly.pdbx_seq_one_letter_code
_entity_poly.pdbx_strand_id
1 'polypeptide(L)'
;MNEHTKRPRHEIVMINRRSLAISGVKNVESFDSEEFLLETDGGFLTIRGQNLHMKNLSLETGEVAIEGLVHEMAYLEQGQAGDRSRGFFGKLFK
;
A
#
# COMPACT_ATOMS: atom_id res chain seq x y z
N MET A 1 -28.66 -7.21 21.26
CA MET A 1 -27.55 -6.26 20.98
C MET A 1 -26.83 -6.78 19.74
N ASN A 2 -27.04 -6.18 18.57
CA ASN A 2 -26.19 -6.46 17.42
C ASN A 2 -25.05 -5.44 17.46
N GLU A 3 -23.87 -5.87 17.90
CA GLU A 3 -22.65 -5.12 17.64
C GLU A 3 -22.46 -5.06 16.13
N HIS A 4 -22.81 -3.93 15.52
CA HIS A 4 -22.19 -3.54 14.27
C HIS A 4 -20.71 -3.29 14.59
N THR A 5 -19.90 -4.34 14.44
CA THR A 5 -18.46 -4.18 14.31
C THR A 5 -18.25 -3.22 13.14
N LYS A 6 -17.98 -1.95 13.46
CA LYS A 6 -17.52 -0.97 12.48
C LYS A 6 -16.25 -1.56 11.89
N ARG A 7 -16.35 -2.18 10.71
CA ARG A 7 -15.16 -2.57 9.95
C ARG A 7 -14.33 -1.29 9.78
N PRO A 8 -13.04 -1.30 10.15
CA PRO A 8 -12.21 -0.12 9.97
C PRO A 8 -12.26 0.29 8.50
N ARG A 9 -12.45 1.59 8.28
CA ARG A 9 -12.72 2.17 6.96
C ARG A 9 -11.41 2.14 6.17
N HIS A 10 -11.36 1.26 5.17
CA HIS A 10 -10.26 1.20 4.22
C HIS A 10 -10.70 1.81 2.89
N GLU A 11 -10.12 2.95 2.56
CA GLU A 11 -10.43 3.72 1.35
C GLU A 11 -9.16 4.05 0.59
N ILE A 12 -9.26 4.01 -0.73
CA ILE A 12 -8.21 4.48 -1.64
C ILE A 12 -8.83 5.50 -2.57
N VAL A 13 -8.31 6.73 -2.51
CA VAL A 13 -8.68 7.81 -3.43
C VAL A 13 -7.50 8.09 -4.33
N MET A 14 -7.70 7.92 -5.65
CA MET A 14 -6.70 8.23 -6.67
C MET A 14 -7.14 9.41 -7.53
N ILE A 15 -6.27 10.41 -7.68
CA ILE A 15 -6.51 11.57 -8.55
C ILE A 15 -5.44 11.59 -9.65
N ASN A 16 -5.90 11.54 -10.91
CA ASN A 16 -5.06 11.65 -12.12
C ASN A 16 -3.87 10.69 -12.17
N ARG A 17 -3.93 9.55 -11.46
CA ARG A 17 -2.78 8.63 -11.26
C ARG A 17 -1.53 9.32 -10.71
N ARG A 18 -1.69 10.46 -10.02
CA ARG A 18 -0.60 11.29 -9.48
C ARG A 18 -0.63 11.47 -7.98
N SER A 19 -1.81 11.39 -7.38
CA SER A 19 -2.01 11.49 -5.94
C SER A 19 -2.86 10.33 -5.47
N LEU A 20 -2.40 9.69 -4.41
CA LEU A 20 -3.08 8.63 -3.68
C LEU A 20 -3.29 9.07 -2.23
N ALA A 21 -4.50 8.88 -1.72
CA ALA A 21 -4.80 8.95 -0.29
C ALA A 21 -5.41 7.62 0.13
N ILE A 22 -4.86 7.01 1.18
CA ILE A 22 -5.17 5.67 1.63
C ILE A 22 -5.46 5.69 3.12
N SER A 23 -6.58 5.12 3.56
CA SER A 23 -6.93 4.96 4.98
C SER A 23 -6.81 3.50 5.43
N GLY A 24 -6.81 3.27 6.75
CA GLY A 24 -6.66 1.92 7.31
C GLY A 24 -5.27 1.32 7.09
N VAL A 25 -4.24 2.17 6.97
CA VAL A 25 -2.83 1.75 6.93
C VAL A 25 -2.36 1.51 8.35
N LYS A 26 -1.83 0.32 8.62
CA LYS A 26 -1.26 -0.09 9.92
C LYS A 26 0.23 0.17 9.99
N ASN A 27 0.93 -0.09 8.89
CA ASN A 27 2.37 0.07 8.80
C ASN A 27 2.81 0.30 7.35
N VAL A 28 4.00 0.88 7.20
CA VAL A 28 4.73 0.96 5.93
C VAL A 28 5.91 -0.02 6.03
N GLU A 29 5.86 -1.11 5.27
CA GLU A 29 6.91 -2.15 5.31
C GLU A 29 8.16 -1.72 4.53
N SER A 30 7.96 -1.18 3.33
CA SER A 30 9.03 -0.65 2.49
C SER A 30 8.51 0.42 1.55
N PHE A 31 9.36 1.38 1.21
CA PHE A 31 9.04 2.39 0.20
C PHE A 31 10.31 2.90 -0.48
N ASP A 32 10.17 3.23 -1.77
CA ASP A 32 11.14 3.98 -2.55
C ASP A 32 10.42 4.76 -3.68
N SER A 33 11.18 5.24 -4.67
CA SER A 33 10.64 6.03 -5.79
C SER A 33 9.83 5.22 -6.81
N GLU A 34 9.86 3.89 -6.74
CA GLU A 34 9.24 2.98 -7.69
C GLU A 34 8.17 2.09 -7.04
N GLU A 35 8.29 1.78 -5.75
CA GLU A 35 7.37 0.89 -5.04
C GLU A 35 7.07 1.35 -3.60
N PHE A 36 5.82 1.18 -3.17
CA PHE A 36 5.40 1.21 -1.77
C PHE A 36 4.76 -0.14 -1.42
N LEU A 37 5.12 -0.68 -0.24
CA LEU A 37 4.48 -1.84 0.38
C LEU A 37 3.86 -1.41 1.71
N LEU A 38 2.54 -1.44 1.79
CA LEU A 38 1.76 -1.02 2.95
C LEU A 38 1.09 -2.22 3.59
N GLU A 39 1.14 -2.32 4.92
CA GLU A 39 0.25 -3.20 5.67
C GLU A 39 -1.05 -2.43 5.96
N THR A 40 -2.20 -2.96 5.52
CA THR A 40 -3.50 -2.32 5.69
C THR A 40 -4.51 -3.25 6.35
N ASP A 41 -5.66 -2.73 6.79
CA ASP A 41 -6.80 -3.54 7.23
C ASP A 41 -7.33 -4.50 6.15
N GLY A 42 -7.08 -4.21 4.87
CA GLY A 42 -7.43 -5.06 3.73
C GLY A 42 -6.34 -6.06 3.32
N GLY A 43 -5.26 -6.18 4.08
CA GLY A 43 -4.07 -6.97 3.73
C GLY A 43 -2.91 -6.10 3.26
N PHE A 44 -1.86 -6.73 2.72
CA PHE A 44 -0.72 -5.98 2.17
C PHE A 44 -1.12 -5.37 0.83
N LEU A 45 -0.81 -4.09 0.65
CA LEU A 45 -1.04 -3.34 -0.58
C LEU A 45 0.30 -2.90 -1.16
N THR A 46 0.60 -3.36 -2.37
CA THR A 46 1.73 -2.90 -3.17
C THR A 46 1.26 -1.83 -4.15
N ILE A 47 1.99 -0.72 -4.24
CA ILE A 47 1.76 0.37 -5.19
C ILE A 47 3.06 0.56 -5.97
N ARG A 48 2.99 0.45 -7.30
CA ARG A 48 4.16 0.63 -8.19
C ARG A 48 3.97 1.79 -9.14
N GLY A 49 5.06 2.45 -9.47
CA GLY A 49 5.02 3.68 -10.25
C GLY A 49 6.39 4.27 -10.53
N GLN A 50 6.39 5.58 -10.74
CA GLN A 50 7.59 6.39 -10.95
C GLN A 50 7.52 7.67 -10.13
N ASN A 51 8.67 8.07 -9.57
CA ASN A 51 8.80 9.23 -8.70
C ASN A 51 7.78 9.21 -7.56
N LEU A 52 7.50 8.02 -7.03
CA LEU A 52 6.66 7.85 -5.86
C LEU A 52 7.36 8.46 -4.64
N HIS A 53 6.62 9.22 -3.85
CA HIS A 53 7.11 9.76 -2.60
C HIS A 53 5.97 9.98 -1.63
N MET A 54 6.29 9.83 -0.35
CA MET A 54 5.32 10.01 0.71
C MET A 54 5.09 11.50 0.94
N LYS A 55 3.84 11.94 0.77
CA LYS A 55 3.41 13.30 1.07
C LYS A 55 3.06 13.46 2.54
N ASN A 56 2.36 12.48 3.10
CA ASN A 56 1.95 12.47 4.50
C ASN A 56 1.80 11.04 5.02
N LEU A 57 2.05 10.84 6.31
CA LEU A 57 1.82 9.59 7.03
C LEU A 57 1.36 9.92 8.44
N SER A 58 0.22 9.36 8.82
CA SER A 58 -0.31 9.38 10.18
C SER A 58 -0.71 7.97 10.56
N LEU A 59 0.16 7.26 11.28
CA LEU A 59 -0.14 5.92 11.78
C LEU A 59 -1.22 5.94 12.89
N GLU A 60 -1.36 7.06 13.59
CA GLU A 60 -2.42 7.25 14.60
C GLU A 60 -3.81 7.23 13.96
N THR A 61 -3.97 7.92 12.82
CA THR A 61 -5.24 7.95 12.07
C THR A 61 -5.31 6.84 11.02
N GLY A 62 -4.21 6.14 10.77
CA GLY A 62 -4.08 5.11 9.74
C GLY A 62 -4.15 5.67 8.31
N GLU A 63 -3.65 6.88 8.09
CA GLU A 63 -3.74 7.57 6.80
C GLU A 63 -2.36 7.76 6.15
N VAL A 64 -2.29 7.48 4.85
CA VAL A 64 -1.11 7.69 4.01
C VAL A 64 -1.49 8.48 2.77
N ALA A 65 -0.68 9.48 2.43
CA ALA A 65 -0.75 10.17 1.15
C ALA A 65 0.55 9.96 0.37
N ILE A 66 0.43 9.52 -0.88
CA ILE A 66 1.55 9.28 -1.81
C ILE A 66 1.34 10.15 -3.05
N GLU A 67 2.43 10.73 -3.55
CA GLU A 67 2.46 11.42 -4.83
C GLU A 67 3.45 10.77 -5.78
N GLY A 68 3.18 10.83 -7.08
CA GLY A 68 3.99 10.20 -8.12
C GLY A 68 3.11 9.49 -9.15
N LEU A 69 3.70 9.05 -10.26
CA LEU A 69 2.93 8.43 -11.34
C LEU A 69 2.65 6.96 -11.00
N VAL A 70 1.38 6.62 -10.76
CA VAL A 70 0.97 5.25 -10.40
C VAL A 70 0.73 4.41 -11.64
N HIS A 71 1.34 3.22 -11.67
CA HIS A 71 1.21 2.22 -12.74
C HIS A 71 0.35 1.03 -12.31
N GLU A 72 0.54 0.55 -11.08
CA GLU A 72 -0.10 -0.67 -10.57
C GLU A 72 -0.43 -0.51 -9.09
N MET A 73 -1.53 -1.12 -8.67
CA MET A 73 -1.83 -1.38 -7.26
C MET A 73 -2.35 -2.81 -7.13
N ALA A 74 -1.82 -3.56 -6.16
CA ALA A 74 -2.17 -4.95 -5.95
C ALA A 74 -2.25 -5.29 -4.46
N TYR A 75 -3.29 -6.01 -4.05
CA TYR A 75 -3.35 -6.61 -2.72
C TYR A 75 -2.73 -8.01 -2.72
N LEU A 76 -2.06 -8.35 -1.62
CA LEU A 76 -1.53 -9.68 -1.36
C LEU A 76 -2.37 -10.34 -0.26
N GLU A 77 -2.90 -11.53 -0.53
CA GLU A 77 -3.59 -12.33 0.48
C GLU A 77 -2.64 -12.71 1.63
N GLN A 78 -3.16 -12.63 2.86
CA GLN A 78 -2.46 -12.99 4.08
C GLN A 78 -2.14 -14.50 4.04
N GLY A 79 -0.87 -14.83 3.79
CA GLY A 79 -0.38 -16.20 3.56
C GLY A 79 0.64 -16.33 2.43
N GLN A 80 0.67 -15.38 1.47
CA GLN A 80 1.58 -15.45 0.32
C GLN A 80 2.81 -14.51 0.41
N ALA A 81 2.85 -13.61 1.41
CA ALA A 81 3.94 -12.65 1.59
C ALA A 81 5.30 -13.31 1.93
N GLY A 82 5.30 -14.50 2.53
CA GLY A 82 6.52 -15.23 2.88
C GLY A 82 7.21 -15.93 1.70
N ASP A 83 6.48 -16.21 0.61
CA ASP A 83 6.98 -17.06 -0.49
C ASP A 83 7.23 -16.27 -1.80
N ARG A 84 6.52 -15.16 -2.02
CA ARG A 84 6.71 -14.33 -3.22
C ARG A 84 7.85 -13.32 -3.15
N SER A 85 8.35 -12.96 -1.96
CA SER A 85 9.53 -12.09 -1.83
C SER A 85 10.81 -12.75 -2.36
N ARG A 86 10.85 -14.08 -2.51
CA ARG A 86 11.99 -14.79 -3.12
C ARG A 86 11.94 -14.90 -4.66
N GLY A 87 10.75 -14.78 -5.27
CA GLY A 87 10.56 -15.09 -6.70
C GLY A 87 10.75 -13.92 -7.66
N PHE A 88 10.47 -12.68 -7.23
CA PHE A 88 10.47 -11.52 -8.13
C PHE A 88 11.82 -10.79 -8.20
N PHE A 89 12.67 -10.87 -7.17
CA PHE A 89 14.02 -10.26 -7.18
C PHE A 89 15.08 -11.09 -7.92
N GLY A 90 14.79 -12.35 -8.27
CA GLY A 90 15.75 -13.25 -8.92
C GLY A 90 15.98 -13.02 -10.41
N LYS A 91 15.30 -12.06 -11.04
CA LYS A 91 15.34 -11.84 -12.50
C LYS A 91 15.88 -10.48 -12.95
N LEU A 92 16.38 -9.65 -12.03
CA LEU A 92 16.87 -8.30 -12.34
C LEU A 92 18.40 -8.12 -12.23
N PHE A 93 19.17 -9.20 -12.11
CA PHE A 93 20.62 -9.17 -12.33
C PHE A 93 21.00 -10.04 -13.54
N LYS A 94 20.82 -9.46 -14.73
CA LYS A 94 21.70 -9.64 -15.88
C LYS A 94 21.73 -8.35 -16.69
#